data_AF-A0A4Y7STN5-F1
#
_entry.id   AF-A0A4Y7STN5-F1
#
_cell.length_a   1.000
_cell.length_b   1.000
_cell.length_c   1.000
_cell.angle_alpha   90.00
_cell.angle_beta   90.00
_cell.angle_gamma   90.00
#
_symmetry.space_group_name_H-M   'P 1'
#
loop_
_entity.id
_entity.type
_entity.pdbx_description
1 polymer ?
#
loop_
_entity_poly.entity_id
_entity_poly.type
_entity_poly.pdbx_seq_one_letter_code
_entity_poly.pdbx_strand_id
1 'polypeptide(L)'
;MATYITLKTDSELANDVDILREMATYARYVLYEQPNRFYVRSLVLTAQHARLVHFDRAGAQITPPIDIHEDPRTFVRIVMGISSMNERLLGIDNSIQWTIINGRKESGTLTTTGPSGEPKTYPILEIVPTPRDAVRGRATTCWRVQDPDTYEEYVVKDAWRSENQAPEHELLELSYGKSVISFTSVLQLLYALRDGIAGHQRLGGDGLRIIHRDISHNNVLLGKEGAPEGDRGVLIDLDMAFRATDVEPYVRTNHNIGTRLYQSLSVLESIFLKEKSPAHTHIDDLESFFFLLLYILLSYRPDGTRLPSDAEGPSIAFRWERGTPKKPSDTRCWPATSVL
;
A
#
# COMPACT_ATOMS: atom_id res chain seq x y z
N MET A 1 -18.92 7.19 13.24
CA MET A 1 -18.70 7.93 14.51
C MET A 1 -17.40 8.71 14.38
N ALA A 2 -17.40 10.02 14.70
CA ALA A 2 -16.25 10.91 14.47
C ALA A 2 -15.26 10.94 15.63
N THR A 3 -15.68 10.61 16.85
CA THR A 3 -14.87 10.62 18.07
C THR A 3 -15.49 9.67 19.10
N TYR A 4 -14.74 9.25 20.11
CA TYR A 4 -15.23 8.44 21.22
C TYR A 4 -15.09 9.22 22.53
N ILE A 5 -16.14 9.16 23.35
CA ILE A 5 -16.18 9.78 24.68
C ILE A 5 -16.48 8.68 25.68
N THR A 6 -15.67 8.58 26.74
CA THR A 6 -15.90 7.67 27.86
C THR A 6 -16.21 8.46 29.12
N LEU A 7 -17.22 8.00 29.86
CA LEU A 7 -17.66 8.58 31.13
C LEU A 7 -17.21 7.66 32.26
N LYS A 8 -16.55 8.21 33.28
CA LYS A 8 -16.07 7.47 34.45
C LYS A 8 -16.38 8.24 35.73
N THR A 9 -16.44 7.55 36.86
CA THR A 9 -16.35 8.24 38.15
C THR A 9 -14.91 8.69 38.43
N ASP A 10 -14.71 9.70 39.27
CA ASP A 10 -13.36 10.14 39.66
C ASP A 10 -12.56 9.03 40.34
N SER A 11 -13.24 8.12 41.07
CA SER A 11 -12.61 6.92 41.66
C SER A 11 -12.19 5.87 40.63
N GLU A 12 -12.79 5.87 39.45
CA GLU A 12 -12.49 4.94 38.35
C GLU A 12 -11.54 5.55 37.31
N LEU A 13 -11.07 6.77 37.54
CA LEU A 13 -10.11 7.41 36.65
C LEU A 13 -8.76 6.70 36.79
N ALA A 14 -8.54 5.73 35.90
CA ALA A 14 -7.31 4.98 35.84
C ALA A 14 -6.11 5.89 35.52
N ASN A 15 -4.90 5.38 35.76
CA ASN A 15 -3.68 6.09 35.35
C ASN A 15 -3.61 6.26 33.82
N ASP A 16 -2.69 7.13 33.38
CA ASP A 16 -2.51 7.49 31.97
C ASP A 16 -2.35 6.27 31.05
N VAL A 17 -1.61 5.25 31.48
CA VAL A 17 -1.32 4.06 30.67
C VAL A 17 -2.60 3.26 30.44
N ASP A 18 -3.43 3.10 31.46
CA ASP A 18 -4.67 2.34 31.37
C ASP A 18 -5.72 3.07 30.53
N ILE A 19 -5.84 4.39 30.68
CA ILE A 19 -6.68 5.23 29.80
C ILE A 19 -6.24 5.07 28.35
N LEU A 20 -4.94 5.21 28.08
CA LEU A 20 -4.40 5.08 26.73
C LEU A 20 -4.66 3.69 26.15
N ARG A 21 -4.50 2.62 26.94
CA ARG A 21 -4.73 1.24 26.50
C ARG A 21 -6.20 1.00 26.13
N GLU A 22 -7.13 1.46 26.97
CA GLU A 22 -8.57 1.37 26.70
C GLU A 22 -8.92 2.12 25.40
N MET A 23 -8.51 3.39 25.32
CA MET A 23 -8.88 4.25 24.20
C MET A 23 -8.18 3.89 22.88
N ALA A 24 -7.00 3.27 22.93
CA ALA A 24 -6.27 2.81 21.76
C ALA A 24 -7.09 1.80 20.93
N THR A 25 -7.91 0.97 21.58
CA THR A 25 -8.78 0.01 20.88
C THR A 25 -9.79 0.73 19.99
N TYR A 26 -10.45 1.77 20.52
CA TYR A 26 -11.41 2.58 19.77
C TYR A 26 -10.72 3.42 18.69
N ALA A 27 -9.58 4.03 19.01
CA ALA A 27 -8.79 4.80 18.05
C ALA A 27 -8.38 3.92 16.86
N ARG A 28 -7.96 2.68 17.10
CA ARG A 28 -7.64 1.69 16.06
C ARG A 28 -8.84 1.44 15.14
N TYR A 29 -10.02 1.18 15.69
CA TYR A 29 -11.23 0.98 14.87
C TYR A 29 -11.56 2.21 14.03
N VAL A 30 -11.49 3.40 14.61
CA VAL A 30 -11.78 4.65 13.89
C VAL A 30 -10.78 4.86 12.74
N LEU A 31 -9.48 4.69 12.99
CA LEU A 31 -8.43 4.81 11.98
C LEU A 31 -8.47 3.72 10.91
N TYR A 32 -9.06 2.56 11.22
CA TYR A 32 -9.26 1.47 10.27
C TYR A 32 -10.46 1.74 9.36
N GLU A 33 -11.60 2.14 9.93
CA GLU A 33 -12.86 2.43 9.21
C GLU A 33 -12.81 3.76 8.43
N GLN A 34 -11.92 4.68 8.82
CA GLN A 34 -11.75 5.98 8.20
C GLN A 34 -10.30 6.14 7.73
N PRO A 35 -9.94 5.53 6.58
CA PRO A 35 -8.56 5.52 6.10
C PRO A 35 -8.02 6.92 5.75
N ASN A 36 -8.90 7.87 5.43
CA ASN A 36 -8.54 9.28 5.17
C ASN A 36 -8.41 10.11 6.46
N ARG A 37 -7.88 9.53 7.55
CA ARG A 37 -7.83 10.18 8.85
C ARG A 37 -6.40 10.32 9.36
N PHE A 38 -6.01 11.57 9.60
CA PHE A 38 -4.72 11.93 10.16
C PHE A 38 -4.60 11.52 11.64
N TYR A 39 -5.63 11.84 12.42
CA TYR A 39 -5.63 11.62 13.85
C TYR A 39 -7.04 11.46 14.40
N VAL A 40 -7.14 10.90 15.60
CA VAL A 40 -8.37 10.77 16.38
C VAL A 40 -8.16 11.45 17.72
N ARG A 41 -9.03 12.40 18.04
CA ARG A 41 -9.14 12.95 19.39
C ARG A 41 -10.34 12.33 20.08
N SER A 42 -10.18 11.98 21.35
CA SER A 42 -11.20 11.36 22.20
C SER A 42 -11.17 11.99 23.58
N LEU A 43 -12.28 11.87 24.33
CA LEU A 43 -12.43 12.53 25.63
C LEU A 43 -12.72 11.51 26.73
N VAL A 44 -11.99 11.60 27.83
CA VAL A 44 -12.36 10.98 29.11
C VAL A 44 -12.97 12.06 29.98
N LEU A 45 -14.15 11.81 30.55
CA LEU A 45 -14.87 12.77 31.37
C LEU A 45 -15.35 12.12 32.67
N THR A 46 -15.15 12.83 33.78
CA THR A 46 -15.74 12.54 35.10
C THR A 46 -16.62 13.70 35.54
N ALA A 47 -17.16 13.65 36.76
CA ALA A 47 -17.94 14.76 37.31
C ALA A 47 -17.08 16.01 37.55
N GLN A 48 -15.78 15.84 37.80
CA GLN A 48 -14.86 16.94 38.13
C GLN A 48 -13.85 17.22 37.03
N HIS A 49 -13.44 16.23 36.24
CA HIS A 49 -12.29 16.33 35.36
C HIS A 49 -12.57 15.89 33.92
N ALA A 50 -11.88 16.52 32.98
CA ALA A 50 -11.79 16.10 31.59
C ALA A 50 -10.34 15.82 31.21
N ARG A 51 -10.12 14.84 30.32
CA ARG A 51 -8.82 14.57 29.69
C ARG A 51 -9.00 14.34 28.19
N LEU A 52 -8.26 15.10 27.40
CA LEU A 52 -8.21 14.93 25.96
C LEU A 52 -7.12 13.92 25.62
N VAL A 53 -7.48 12.90 24.83
CA VAL A 53 -6.56 11.91 24.32
C VAL A 53 -6.45 12.07 22.81
N HIS A 54 -5.23 12.14 22.30
CA HIS A 54 -4.92 12.28 20.89
C HIS A 54 -4.17 11.04 20.42
N PHE A 55 -4.64 10.44 19.34
CA PHE A 55 -3.97 9.35 18.63
C PHE A 55 -3.70 9.76 17.20
N ASP A 56 -2.48 9.56 16.73
CA ASP A 56 -2.10 9.68 15.33
C ASP A 56 -1.24 8.46 14.93
N ARG A 57 -0.63 8.50 13.75
CA ARG A 57 0.25 7.42 13.30
C ARG A 57 1.65 7.43 13.92
N ALA A 58 2.00 8.47 14.67
CA ALA A 58 3.23 8.55 15.44
C ALA A 58 3.07 7.95 16.85
N GLY A 59 1.87 8.02 17.44
CA GLY A 59 1.56 7.41 18.72
C GLY A 59 0.34 8.01 19.41
N ALA A 60 0.45 8.23 20.72
CA ALA A 60 -0.63 8.76 21.53
C ALA A 60 -0.13 9.81 22.52
N GLN A 61 -0.97 10.78 22.82
CA GLN A 61 -0.75 11.82 23.82
C GLN A 61 -2.01 11.99 24.67
N ILE A 62 -1.85 12.30 25.94
CA ILE A 62 -2.95 12.58 26.86
C ILE A 62 -2.63 13.85 27.64
N THR A 63 -3.63 14.71 27.82
CA THR A 63 -3.47 15.92 28.63
C THR A 63 -3.41 15.57 30.12
N PRO A 64 -2.86 16.44 30.98
CA PRO A 64 -3.17 16.40 32.41
C PRO A 64 -4.69 16.46 32.67
N PRO A 65 -5.16 16.04 33.85
CA PRO A 65 -6.54 16.28 34.28
C PRO A 65 -6.88 17.77 34.24
N ILE A 66 -7.99 18.11 33.60
CA ILE A 66 -8.53 19.47 33.52
C ILE A 66 -9.74 19.52 34.43
N ASP A 67 -9.70 20.30 35.52
CA ASP A 67 -10.88 20.54 36.34
C ASP A 67 -11.89 21.39 35.54
N ILE A 68 -13.07 20.83 35.29
CA ILE A 68 -14.07 21.45 34.42
C ILE A 68 -14.84 22.59 35.11
N HIS A 69 -14.77 22.66 36.44
CA HIS A 69 -15.42 23.71 37.24
C HIS A 69 -14.48 24.90 37.43
N GLU A 70 -13.16 24.66 37.54
CA GLU A 70 -12.16 25.74 37.58
C GLU A 70 -11.89 26.33 36.19
N ASP A 71 -11.80 25.52 35.13
CA ASP A 71 -11.62 25.97 33.75
C ASP A 71 -12.70 25.44 32.78
N PRO A 72 -13.96 25.91 32.94
CA PRO A 72 -15.06 25.51 32.07
C PRO A 72 -14.85 25.96 30.62
N ARG A 73 -14.05 27.01 30.38
CA ARG A 73 -13.79 27.52 29.02
C ARG A 73 -12.98 26.53 28.22
N THR A 74 -11.94 25.94 28.80
CA THR A 74 -11.14 24.90 28.12
C THR A 74 -11.97 23.65 27.86
N PHE A 75 -12.80 23.23 28.83
CA PHE A 75 -13.71 22.11 28.62
C PHE A 75 -14.66 22.32 27.43
N VAL A 76 -15.34 23.47 27.37
CA VAL A 76 -16.23 23.82 26.25
C VAL A 76 -15.48 23.84 24.91
N ARG A 77 -14.25 24.40 24.89
CA ARG A 77 -13.41 24.39 23.68
C ARG A 77 -13.06 22.98 23.21
N ILE A 78 -12.77 22.06 24.12
CA ILE A 78 -12.51 20.65 23.79
C ILE A 78 -13.76 20.03 23.15
N VAL A 79 -14.93 20.20 23.77
CA VAL A 79 -16.21 19.68 23.26
C VAL A 79 -16.50 20.22 21.87
N MET A 80 -16.37 21.54 21.67
CA MET A 80 -16.55 22.16 20.34
C MET A 80 -15.55 21.63 19.31
N GLY A 81 -14.30 21.38 19.71
CA GLY A 81 -13.27 20.85 18.82
C GLY A 81 -13.57 19.43 18.34
N ILE A 82 -13.98 18.53 19.24
CA ILE A 82 -14.29 17.13 18.90
C ILE A 82 -15.67 16.95 18.24
N SER A 83 -16.55 17.95 18.36
CA SER A 83 -17.87 18.00 17.70
C SER A 83 -17.93 18.97 16.52
N SER A 84 -16.77 19.42 16.03
CA SER A 84 -16.70 20.39 14.91
C SER A 84 -17.22 19.78 13.61
N MET A 85 -17.82 20.60 12.75
CA MET A 85 -18.12 20.22 11.35
C MET A 85 -16.92 20.44 10.41
N ASN A 86 -15.83 21.02 10.91
CA ASN A 86 -14.62 21.20 10.12
C ASN A 86 -13.82 19.88 10.09
N GLU A 87 -13.85 19.21 8.95
CA GLU A 87 -13.18 17.93 8.70
C GLU A 87 -11.71 17.95 9.14
N ARG A 88 -10.96 19.01 8.80
CA ARG A 88 -9.54 19.13 9.13
C ARG A 88 -9.30 19.24 10.64
N LEU A 89 -10.18 19.93 11.37
CA LEU A 89 -10.11 20.00 12.84
C LEU A 89 -10.44 18.65 13.50
N LEU A 90 -11.30 17.86 12.85
CA LEU A 90 -11.58 16.47 13.24
C LEU A 90 -10.49 15.48 12.78
N GLY A 91 -9.42 15.97 12.15
CA GLY A 91 -8.30 15.16 11.67
C GLY A 91 -8.59 14.38 10.40
N ILE A 92 -9.59 14.77 9.60
CA ILE A 92 -9.86 14.18 8.29
C ILE A 92 -8.96 14.84 7.24
N ASP A 93 -8.53 14.05 6.27
CA ASP A 93 -7.80 14.51 5.09
C ASP A 93 -8.74 15.07 4.03
N ASN A 94 -8.54 16.34 3.70
CA ASN A 94 -9.31 17.06 2.69
C ASN A 94 -8.87 16.72 1.27
N SER A 95 -7.73 16.04 1.08
CA SER A 95 -7.31 15.53 -0.23
C SER A 95 -8.22 14.39 -0.71
N ILE A 96 -8.88 13.70 0.22
CA ILE A 96 -9.80 12.60 -0.05
C ILE A 96 -11.21 13.02 0.38
N GLN A 97 -12.13 13.08 -0.58
CA GLN A 97 -13.48 13.58 -0.35
C GLN A 97 -14.51 12.54 -0.79
N TRP A 98 -15.60 12.41 -0.03
CA TRP A 98 -16.67 11.46 -0.29
C TRP A 98 -17.97 12.19 -0.62
N THR A 99 -18.62 11.78 -1.71
CA THR A 99 -20.02 12.14 -1.98
C THR A 99 -20.91 11.22 -1.17
N ILE A 100 -21.75 11.80 -0.31
CA ILE A 100 -22.65 11.05 0.57
C ILE A 100 -24.09 11.26 0.11
N ILE A 101 -24.76 10.18 -0.29
CA ILE A 101 -26.18 10.17 -0.62
C ILE A 101 -26.92 9.29 0.38
N ASN A 102 -27.99 9.83 0.99
CA ASN A 102 -28.81 9.14 2.00
C ASN A 102 -27.97 8.53 3.14
N GLY A 103 -26.93 9.25 3.58
CA GLY A 103 -26.04 8.82 4.66
C GLY A 103 -25.05 7.70 4.27
N ARG A 104 -24.96 7.33 2.99
CA ARG A 104 -24.01 6.34 2.48
C ARG A 104 -22.99 7.00 1.55
N LYS A 105 -21.74 6.57 1.65
CA LYS A 105 -20.69 6.95 0.70
C LYS A 105 -21.05 6.33 -0.66
N GLU A 106 -21.30 7.17 -1.65
CA GLU A 106 -21.65 6.73 -3.01
C GLU A 106 -20.43 6.74 -3.92
N SER A 107 -19.63 7.80 -3.85
CA SER A 107 -18.39 7.96 -4.63
C SER A 107 -17.35 8.73 -3.84
N GLY A 108 -16.09 8.62 -4.25
CA GLY A 108 -14.98 9.33 -3.63
C GLY A 108 -14.04 9.92 -4.66
N THR A 109 -13.30 10.95 -4.27
CA THR A 109 -12.24 11.57 -5.07
C THR A 109 -10.98 11.69 -4.23
N LEU A 110 -9.83 11.59 -4.89
CA LEU A 110 -8.51 11.80 -4.31
C LEU A 110 -7.77 12.85 -5.13
N THR A 111 -7.28 13.90 -4.48
CA THR A 111 -6.44 14.93 -5.09
C THR A 111 -4.99 14.73 -4.66
N THR A 112 -4.09 14.56 -5.62
CA THR A 112 -2.65 14.45 -5.38
C THR A 112 -1.88 15.34 -6.37
N THR A 113 -0.58 15.50 -6.17
CA THR A 113 0.28 16.27 -7.07
C THR A 113 0.80 15.39 -8.19
N GLY A 114 0.53 15.77 -9.44
CA GLY A 114 1.06 15.08 -10.62
C GLY A 114 2.57 15.31 -10.83
N PRO A 115 3.19 14.62 -11.79
CA PRO A 115 4.63 14.76 -12.06
C PRO A 115 5.10 16.18 -12.37
N SER A 116 4.21 17.03 -12.89
CA SER A 116 4.47 18.44 -13.20
C SER A 116 4.33 19.39 -12.01
N GLY A 117 3.97 18.90 -10.81
CA GLY A 117 3.74 19.72 -9.63
C GLY A 117 2.32 20.28 -9.50
N GLU A 118 1.46 20.06 -10.49
CA GLU A 118 0.07 20.53 -10.47
C GLU A 118 -0.84 19.54 -9.74
N PRO A 119 -1.84 20.03 -8.97
CA PRO A 119 -2.83 19.16 -8.35
C PRO A 119 -3.71 18.50 -9.41
N LYS A 120 -3.90 17.18 -9.29
CA LYS A 120 -4.81 16.38 -10.12
C LYS A 120 -5.75 15.56 -9.24
N THR A 121 -7.03 15.59 -9.57
CA THR A 121 -8.09 14.87 -8.85
C THR A 121 -8.52 13.63 -9.62
N TYR A 122 -8.58 12.50 -8.94
CA TYR A 122 -8.95 11.21 -9.50
C TYR A 122 -10.20 10.64 -8.80
N PRO A 123 -11.21 10.17 -9.54
CA PRO A 123 -12.25 9.31 -9.00
C PRO A 123 -11.67 8.05 -8.36
N ILE A 124 -12.10 7.74 -7.14
CA ILE A 124 -11.74 6.52 -6.41
C ILE A 124 -12.66 5.38 -6.88
N LEU A 125 -12.06 4.32 -7.40
CA LEU A 125 -12.77 3.09 -7.78
C LEU A 125 -12.94 2.16 -6.58
N GLU A 126 -11.86 1.95 -5.81
CA GLU A 126 -11.89 1.15 -4.59
C GLU A 126 -10.70 1.46 -3.67
N ILE A 127 -10.82 1.02 -2.43
CA ILE A 127 -9.71 0.97 -1.48
C ILE A 127 -9.10 -0.43 -1.57
N VAL A 128 -7.83 -0.50 -1.93
CA VAL A 128 -7.10 -1.77 -1.98
C VAL A 128 -6.88 -2.24 -0.52
N PRO A 129 -7.26 -3.48 -0.17
CA PRO A 129 -7.04 -4.00 1.16
C PRO A 129 -5.54 -4.03 1.51
N THR A 130 -5.16 -3.33 2.57
CA THR A 130 -3.82 -3.38 3.16
C THR A 130 -3.95 -3.76 4.64
N PRO A 131 -3.05 -4.58 5.20
CA PRO A 131 -3.06 -4.88 6.64
C PRO A 131 -2.78 -3.60 7.43
N ARG A 132 -3.74 -3.15 8.25
CA ARG A 132 -3.72 -1.87 8.99
C ARG A 132 -3.99 -2.05 10.47
N ASP A 133 -3.36 -3.06 11.06
CA ASP A 133 -3.73 -3.54 12.41
C ASP A 133 -3.13 -2.70 13.55
N ALA A 134 -2.20 -1.79 13.23
CA ALA A 134 -1.51 -0.94 14.19
C ALA A 134 -1.94 0.53 14.11
N VAL A 135 -2.06 1.17 15.28
CA VAL A 135 -2.26 2.63 15.39
C VAL A 135 -1.02 3.36 14.87
N ARG A 136 0.18 2.92 15.28
CA ARG A 136 1.48 3.50 14.92
C ARG A 136 2.07 2.81 13.69
N GLY A 137 2.65 3.59 12.77
CA GLY A 137 3.35 3.07 11.59
C GLY A 137 3.16 3.94 10.36
N ARG A 138 3.50 3.41 9.17
CA ARG A 138 3.30 4.11 7.89
C ARG A 138 1.84 4.27 7.50
N ALA A 139 0.97 3.42 8.05
CA ALA A 139 -0.48 3.41 7.75
C ALA A 139 -0.79 3.45 6.25
N THR A 140 -0.02 2.69 5.47
CA THR A 140 -0.12 2.66 4.01
C THR A 140 -1.54 2.30 3.58
N THR A 141 -2.16 3.20 2.82
CA THR A 141 -3.46 2.97 2.18
C THR A 141 -3.28 3.13 0.68
N CYS A 142 -3.74 2.11 -0.06
CA CYS A 142 -3.67 2.12 -1.51
C CYS A 142 -5.07 2.38 -2.08
N TRP A 143 -5.17 3.36 -2.96
CA TRP A 143 -6.42 3.78 -3.58
C TRP A 143 -6.35 3.42 -5.06
N ARG A 144 -7.22 2.53 -5.54
CA ARG A 144 -7.36 2.33 -6.99
C ARG A 144 -8.20 3.49 -7.52
N VAL A 145 -7.64 4.25 -8.44
CA VAL A 145 -8.25 5.45 -8.99
C VAL A 145 -8.25 5.39 -10.52
N GLN A 146 -9.10 6.19 -11.15
CA GLN A 146 -9.12 6.35 -12.59
C GLN A 146 -8.76 7.78 -12.98
N ASP A 147 -7.94 7.95 -14.00
CA ASP A 147 -7.71 9.26 -14.60
C ASP A 147 -8.95 9.70 -15.38
N PRO A 148 -9.57 10.85 -15.06
CA PRO A 148 -10.79 11.30 -15.71
C PRO A 148 -10.58 11.68 -17.19
N ASP A 149 -9.34 11.99 -17.60
CA ASP A 149 -9.02 12.44 -18.96
C ASP A 149 -8.66 11.26 -19.87
N THR A 150 -7.85 10.32 -19.36
CA THR A 150 -7.31 9.19 -20.14
C THR A 150 -8.04 7.87 -19.91
N TYR A 151 -8.86 7.78 -18.85
CA TYR A 151 -9.49 6.56 -18.36
C TYR A 151 -8.53 5.46 -17.90
N GLU A 152 -7.22 5.75 -17.82
CA GLU A 152 -6.23 4.84 -17.27
C GLU A 152 -6.43 4.66 -15.76
N GLU A 153 -6.18 3.45 -15.26
CA GLU A 153 -6.29 3.14 -13.85
C GLU A 153 -4.92 3.22 -13.18
N TYR A 154 -4.90 3.79 -11.98
CA TYR A 154 -3.71 3.98 -11.17
C TYR A 154 -3.94 3.48 -9.75
N VAL A 155 -2.84 3.17 -9.05
CA VAL A 155 -2.87 2.96 -7.60
C VAL A 155 -2.11 4.11 -6.94
N VAL A 156 -2.82 4.89 -6.13
CA VAL A 156 -2.20 5.93 -5.30
C VAL A 156 -1.84 5.32 -3.95
N LYS A 157 -0.54 5.26 -3.65
CA LYS A 157 0.00 4.83 -2.35
C LYS A 157 0.07 6.04 -1.43
N ASP A 158 -0.84 6.13 -0.46
CA ASP A 158 -0.81 7.12 0.61
C ASP A 158 -0.14 6.52 1.84
N ALA A 159 0.90 7.17 2.35
CA ALA A 159 1.70 6.67 3.46
C ALA A 159 2.29 7.82 4.30
N TRP A 160 2.34 7.59 5.61
CA TRP A 160 2.97 8.50 6.55
C TRP A 160 4.48 8.39 6.47
N ARG A 161 5.10 9.55 6.26
CA ARG A 161 6.55 9.72 6.20
C ARG A 161 7.01 10.76 7.19
N SER A 162 8.27 10.67 7.58
CA SER A 162 8.90 11.79 8.31
C SER A 162 9.05 12.99 7.38
N GLU A 163 8.87 14.19 7.91
CA GLU A 163 8.87 15.45 7.14
C GLU A 163 10.18 15.67 6.36
N ASN A 164 11.30 15.18 6.89
CA ASN A 164 12.62 15.32 6.28
C ASN A 164 12.95 14.26 5.22
N GLN A 165 12.01 13.36 4.90
CA GLN A 165 12.25 12.27 3.97
C GLN A 165 11.71 12.61 2.59
N ALA A 166 12.61 12.66 1.60
CA ALA A 166 12.22 12.77 0.19
C ALA A 166 11.24 11.64 -0.18
N PRO A 167 10.33 11.84 -1.16
CA PRO A 167 9.46 10.79 -1.67
C PRO A 167 10.22 9.49 -1.95
N GLU A 168 9.56 8.36 -1.68
CA GLU A 168 10.18 7.03 -1.87
C GLU A 168 10.78 6.87 -3.27
N HIS A 169 10.05 7.30 -4.31
CA HIS A 169 10.54 7.25 -5.69
C HIS A 169 11.82 8.09 -5.91
N GLU A 170 11.93 9.28 -5.33
CA GLU A 170 13.14 10.11 -5.45
C GLU A 170 14.33 9.49 -4.74
N LEU A 171 14.12 8.93 -3.54
CA LEU A 171 15.19 8.25 -2.79
C LEU A 171 15.69 7.00 -3.50
N LEU A 172 14.78 6.24 -4.11
CA LEU A 172 15.10 5.04 -4.87
C LEU A 172 15.91 5.38 -6.12
N GLU A 173 15.50 6.41 -6.88
CA GLU A 173 16.27 6.87 -8.04
C GLU A 173 17.64 7.45 -7.64
N LEU A 174 17.72 8.20 -6.53
CA LEU A 174 18.98 8.77 -6.04
C LEU A 174 19.95 7.70 -5.53
N SER A 175 19.44 6.67 -4.85
CA SER A 175 20.25 5.62 -4.24
C SER A 175 20.69 4.58 -5.26
N TYR A 176 19.78 4.22 -6.17
CA TYR A 176 19.95 3.20 -7.19
C TYR A 176 19.78 3.83 -8.57
N GLY A 177 18.71 3.49 -9.28
CA GLY A 177 18.38 4.01 -10.60
C GLY A 177 16.90 3.84 -10.88
N LYS A 178 16.53 4.03 -12.14
CA LYS A 178 15.13 3.97 -12.59
C LYS A 178 14.62 2.53 -12.61
N SER A 179 13.30 2.38 -12.70
CA SER A 179 12.67 1.08 -13.00
C SER A 179 13.32 0.39 -14.19
N VAL A 180 13.39 -0.95 -14.15
CA VAL A 180 14.00 -1.79 -15.18
C VAL A 180 13.46 -1.54 -16.59
N ILE A 181 12.22 -1.05 -16.75
CA ILE A 181 11.68 -0.68 -18.08
C ILE A 181 12.35 0.55 -18.71
N SER A 182 13.15 1.30 -17.95
CA SER A 182 13.94 2.44 -18.45
C SER A 182 15.28 2.03 -19.06
N PHE A 183 15.46 0.74 -19.37
CA PHE A 183 16.67 0.22 -19.98
C PHE A 183 16.92 0.87 -21.34
N THR A 184 18.18 0.99 -21.75
CA THR A 184 18.58 1.54 -23.05
C THR A 184 19.25 0.51 -23.96
N SER A 185 19.49 -0.70 -23.44
CA SER A 185 20.01 -1.82 -24.20
C SER A 185 19.61 -3.16 -23.58
N VAL A 186 19.55 -4.19 -24.41
CA VAL A 186 19.29 -5.58 -23.97
C VAL A 186 20.30 -6.02 -22.92
N LEU A 187 21.59 -5.66 -23.06
CA LEU A 187 22.60 -6.03 -22.07
C LEU A 187 22.34 -5.40 -20.71
N GLN A 188 21.94 -4.12 -20.66
CA GLN A 188 21.59 -3.47 -19.40
C GLN A 188 20.40 -4.14 -18.72
N LEU A 189 19.35 -4.47 -19.49
CA LEU A 189 18.18 -5.21 -19.00
C LEU A 189 18.60 -6.57 -18.41
N LEU A 190 19.40 -7.34 -19.15
CA LEU A 190 19.81 -8.67 -18.70
C LEU A 190 20.73 -8.63 -17.48
N TYR A 191 21.63 -7.65 -17.38
CA TYR A 191 22.44 -7.45 -16.18
C TYR A 191 21.57 -7.07 -14.97
N ALA A 192 20.59 -6.19 -15.16
CA ALA A 192 19.70 -5.78 -14.09
C ALA A 192 18.84 -6.95 -13.58
N LEU A 193 18.26 -7.74 -14.49
CA LEU A 193 17.48 -8.92 -14.11
C LEU A 193 18.35 -9.99 -13.42
N ARG A 194 19.55 -10.25 -13.93
CA ARG A 194 20.50 -11.18 -13.32
C ARG A 194 20.84 -10.78 -11.89
N ASP A 195 21.20 -9.52 -11.67
CA ASP A 195 21.60 -9.02 -10.35
C ASP A 195 20.39 -8.95 -9.40
N GLY A 196 19.19 -8.61 -9.91
CA GLY A 196 17.93 -8.69 -9.18
C GLY A 196 17.58 -10.11 -8.72
N ILE A 197 17.75 -11.11 -9.59
CA ILE A 197 17.57 -12.54 -9.24
C ILE A 197 18.63 -12.98 -8.22
N ALA A 198 19.88 -12.54 -8.36
CA ALA A 198 20.91 -12.81 -7.34
C ALA A 198 20.56 -12.18 -5.99
N GLY A 199 19.97 -10.98 -5.99
CA GLY A 199 19.39 -10.35 -4.79
C GLY A 199 18.26 -11.18 -4.18
N HIS A 200 17.34 -11.66 -5.00
CA HIS A 200 16.26 -12.57 -4.60
C HIS A 200 16.79 -13.86 -3.97
N GLN A 201 17.80 -14.49 -4.58
CA GLN A 201 18.45 -15.69 -4.03
C GLN A 201 19.03 -15.43 -2.63
N ARG A 202 19.64 -14.27 -2.40
CA ARG A 202 20.15 -13.88 -1.07
C ARG A 202 19.02 -13.72 -0.04
N LEU A 203 17.87 -13.19 -0.44
CA LEU A 203 16.68 -13.10 0.43
C LEU A 203 16.14 -14.48 0.82
N GLY A 204 16.10 -15.41 -0.14
CA GLY A 204 15.57 -16.76 0.06
C GLY A 204 16.48 -17.71 0.84
N GLY A 205 17.78 -17.40 0.96
CA GLY A 205 18.75 -18.24 1.65
C GLY A 205 18.46 -18.46 3.15
N ASP A 206 19.06 -19.51 3.72
CA ASP A 206 18.76 -20.00 5.07
C ASP A 206 18.86 -18.95 6.19
N GLY A 207 19.68 -17.91 6.00
CA GLY A 207 19.85 -16.83 6.98
C GLY A 207 18.66 -15.85 7.06
N LEU A 208 17.97 -15.61 5.94
CA LEU A 208 16.88 -14.62 5.86
C LEU A 208 15.51 -15.28 5.72
N ARG A 209 15.40 -16.34 4.89
CA ARG A 209 14.17 -17.09 4.60
C ARG A 209 13.01 -16.18 4.15
N ILE A 210 13.31 -15.20 3.30
CA ILE A 210 12.36 -14.21 2.79
C ILE A 210 11.94 -14.57 1.36
N ILE A 211 10.63 -14.51 1.12
CA ILE A 211 9.99 -14.63 -0.19
C ILE A 211 9.39 -13.25 -0.52
N HIS A 212 9.58 -12.76 -1.74
CA HIS A 212 9.23 -11.39 -2.11
C HIS A 212 7.74 -11.21 -2.43
N ARG A 213 7.15 -12.14 -3.19
CA ARG A 213 5.73 -12.19 -3.59
C ARG A 213 5.18 -11.01 -4.40
N ASP A 214 6.03 -10.10 -4.87
CA ASP A 214 5.62 -8.98 -5.73
C ASP A 214 6.75 -8.56 -6.67
N ILE A 215 7.33 -9.52 -7.39
CA ILE A 215 8.28 -9.20 -8.46
C ILE A 215 7.51 -8.51 -9.59
N SER A 216 7.90 -7.28 -9.90
CA SER A 216 7.30 -6.46 -10.95
C SER A 216 8.34 -5.53 -11.54
N HIS A 217 8.03 -4.86 -12.66
CA HIS A 217 8.96 -3.90 -13.23
C HIS A 217 9.20 -2.69 -12.32
N ASN A 218 8.27 -2.36 -11.43
CA ASN A 218 8.44 -1.26 -10.47
C ASN A 218 9.41 -1.63 -9.35
N ASN A 219 9.55 -2.93 -9.06
CA ASN A 219 10.32 -3.42 -7.92
C ASN A 219 11.72 -3.92 -8.33
N VAL A 220 12.02 -3.96 -9.63
CA VAL A 220 13.38 -4.19 -10.14
C VAL A 220 13.90 -2.87 -10.71
N LEU A 221 14.97 -2.35 -10.11
CA LEU A 221 15.63 -1.12 -10.54
C LEU A 221 16.90 -1.43 -11.32
N LEU A 222 17.24 -0.53 -12.24
CA LEU A 222 18.57 -0.46 -12.85
C LEU A 222 19.58 0.04 -11.81
N GLY A 223 20.78 -0.55 -11.81
CA GLY A 223 21.91 0.01 -11.09
C GLY A 223 22.36 1.34 -11.68
N LYS A 224 23.15 2.10 -10.92
CA LYS A 224 23.78 3.33 -11.41
C LYS A 224 24.65 3.06 -12.64
N GLU A 225 24.81 4.09 -13.47
CA GLU A 225 25.73 4.01 -14.60
C GLU A 225 27.14 3.67 -14.10
N GLY A 226 27.77 2.65 -14.72
CA GLY A 226 29.08 2.14 -14.29
C GLY A 226 29.08 1.24 -13.05
N ALA A 227 27.91 0.82 -12.52
CA ALA A 227 27.85 -0.07 -11.37
C ALA A 227 28.62 -1.39 -11.61
N PRO A 228 29.34 -1.89 -10.58
CA PRO A 228 30.05 -3.15 -10.67
C PRO A 228 29.07 -4.31 -10.83
N GLU A 229 29.57 -5.45 -11.32
CA GLU A 229 28.79 -6.68 -11.37
C GLU A 229 28.29 -7.07 -9.97
N GLY A 230 26.99 -7.35 -9.86
CA GLY A 230 26.29 -7.60 -8.59
C GLY A 230 25.41 -6.42 -8.16
N ASP A 231 25.70 -5.20 -8.64
CA ASP A 231 24.98 -3.96 -8.31
C ASP A 231 24.33 -3.31 -9.56
N ARG A 232 24.27 -4.01 -10.70
CA ARG A 232 23.67 -3.50 -11.95
C ARG A 232 22.15 -3.62 -11.98
N GLY A 233 21.58 -4.33 -11.02
CA GLY A 233 20.16 -4.43 -10.79
C GLY A 233 19.87 -4.59 -9.32
N VAL A 234 18.81 -3.96 -8.85
CA VAL A 234 18.45 -3.96 -7.43
C VAL A 234 16.98 -4.33 -7.31
N LEU A 235 16.72 -5.38 -6.52
CA LEU A 235 15.37 -5.76 -6.12
C LEU A 235 15.00 -4.98 -4.87
N ILE A 236 13.87 -4.30 -4.90
CA ILE A 236 13.35 -3.43 -3.84
C ILE A 236 11.92 -3.82 -3.47
N ASP A 237 11.37 -3.12 -2.48
CA ASP A 237 9.98 -3.23 -2.03
C ASP A 237 9.60 -4.60 -1.44
N LEU A 238 9.87 -4.74 -0.15
CA LEU A 238 9.52 -5.92 0.65
C LEU A 238 8.18 -5.76 1.40
N ASP A 239 7.34 -4.79 1.04
CA ASP A 239 6.06 -4.54 1.74
C ASP A 239 5.13 -5.77 1.67
N MET A 240 5.19 -6.52 0.57
CA MET A 240 4.45 -7.77 0.39
C MET A 240 5.27 -9.02 0.73
N ALA A 241 6.50 -8.90 1.24
CA ALA A 241 7.35 -10.04 1.50
C ALA A 241 6.84 -10.90 2.67
N PHE A 242 7.15 -12.18 2.63
CA PHE A 242 6.92 -13.11 3.73
C PHE A 242 8.27 -13.63 4.24
N ARG A 243 8.49 -13.51 5.55
CA ARG A 243 9.67 -14.07 6.22
C ARG A 243 9.27 -15.31 7.00
N ALA A 244 9.76 -16.47 6.56
CA ALA A 244 9.49 -17.72 7.25
C ALA A 244 10.20 -17.75 8.61
N THR A 245 9.50 -18.24 9.62
CA THR A 245 10.03 -18.49 10.95
C THR A 245 9.87 -19.98 11.30
N ASP A 246 10.31 -20.40 12.47
CA ASP A 246 10.10 -21.78 12.92
C ASP A 246 8.64 -22.03 13.34
N VAL A 247 7.92 -20.96 13.73
CA VAL A 247 6.50 -21.01 14.09
C VAL A 247 5.61 -20.94 12.84
N GLU A 248 5.99 -20.13 11.87
CA GLU A 248 5.28 -19.96 10.60
C GLU A 248 6.25 -20.20 9.43
N PRO A 249 6.43 -21.47 9.02
CA PRO A 249 7.48 -21.83 8.06
C PRO A 249 7.08 -21.61 6.60
N TYR A 250 5.80 -21.39 6.31
CA TYR A 250 5.29 -21.15 4.95
C TYR A 250 4.11 -20.20 4.95
N VAL A 251 3.83 -19.63 3.77
CA VAL A 251 2.63 -18.86 3.49
C VAL A 251 1.92 -19.45 2.28
N ARG A 252 0.58 -19.46 2.26
CA ARG A 252 -0.19 -19.93 1.09
C ARG A 252 -0.13 -18.93 -0.05
N THR A 253 -0.24 -19.43 -1.27
CA THR A 253 -0.48 -18.58 -2.43
C THR A 253 -1.79 -17.82 -2.29
N ASN A 254 -1.80 -16.56 -2.75
CA ASN A 254 -2.95 -15.68 -2.67
C ASN A 254 -2.97 -14.75 -3.89
N HIS A 255 -3.97 -14.93 -4.76
CA HIS A 255 -4.16 -14.14 -5.97
C HIS A 255 -4.39 -12.64 -5.72
N ASN A 256 -4.71 -12.23 -4.50
CA ASN A 256 -4.85 -10.82 -4.12
C ASN A 256 -3.50 -10.17 -3.74
N ILE A 257 -2.40 -10.93 -3.74
CA ILE A 257 -1.07 -10.48 -3.34
C ILE A 257 -0.17 -10.33 -4.57
N GLY A 258 0.45 -9.17 -4.69
CA GLY A 258 1.35 -8.83 -5.77
C GLY A 258 0.64 -8.43 -7.05
N THR A 259 1.44 -8.08 -8.06
CA THR A 259 0.95 -7.55 -9.33
C THR A 259 0.52 -8.68 -10.28
N ARG A 260 -0.79 -8.75 -10.58
CA ARG A 260 -1.45 -9.83 -11.34
C ARG A 260 -0.72 -10.27 -12.61
N LEU A 261 -0.23 -9.32 -13.40
CA LEU A 261 0.48 -9.59 -14.65
C LEU A 261 1.70 -10.53 -14.47
N TYR A 262 2.37 -10.45 -13.33
CA TYR A 262 3.60 -11.19 -13.01
C TYR A 262 3.36 -12.41 -12.13
N GLN A 263 2.17 -12.59 -11.54
CA GLN A 263 1.88 -13.71 -10.64
C GLN A 263 2.14 -15.08 -11.29
N SER A 264 2.73 -16.02 -10.55
CA SER A 264 2.87 -17.41 -10.99
C SER A 264 1.52 -18.04 -11.32
N LEU A 265 1.51 -19.11 -12.12
CA LEU A 265 0.29 -19.89 -12.36
C LEU A 265 -0.30 -20.41 -11.03
N SER A 266 0.54 -20.85 -10.10
CA SER A 266 0.08 -21.34 -8.78
C SER A 266 -0.62 -20.26 -7.95
N VAL A 267 -0.12 -19.02 -8.02
CA VAL A 267 -0.74 -17.86 -7.37
C VAL A 267 -2.06 -17.50 -8.05
N LEU A 268 -2.11 -17.52 -9.38
CA LEU A 268 -3.34 -17.26 -10.13
C LEU A 268 -4.42 -18.31 -9.85
N GLU A 269 -4.06 -19.59 -9.75
CA GLU A 269 -5.00 -20.69 -9.46
C GLU A 269 -5.58 -20.65 -8.05
N SER A 270 -4.92 -19.97 -7.11
CA SER A 270 -5.41 -19.83 -5.72
C SER A 270 -6.81 -19.21 -5.63
N ILE A 271 -7.24 -18.46 -6.65
CA ILE A 271 -8.61 -17.93 -6.78
C ILE A 271 -9.67 -19.04 -6.74
N PHE A 272 -9.36 -20.22 -7.30
CA PHE A 272 -10.24 -21.37 -7.33
C PHE A 272 -10.01 -22.32 -6.16
N LEU A 273 -8.76 -22.42 -5.67
CA LEU A 273 -8.35 -23.41 -4.68
C LEU A 273 -8.63 -23.01 -3.23
N LYS A 274 -8.68 -21.70 -2.91
CA LYS A 274 -8.93 -21.17 -1.56
C LYS A 274 -8.04 -21.85 -0.51
N GLU A 275 -8.61 -22.57 0.45
CA GLU A 275 -7.87 -23.26 1.53
C GLU A 275 -6.95 -24.38 1.03
N LYS A 276 -7.20 -24.90 -0.18
CA LYS A 276 -6.36 -25.92 -0.83
C LYS A 276 -5.19 -25.32 -1.60
N SER A 277 -5.01 -23.99 -1.56
CA SER A 277 -3.92 -23.33 -2.26
C SER A 277 -2.57 -23.79 -1.70
N PRO A 278 -1.59 -24.10 -2.58
CA PRO A 278 -0.26 -24.54 -2.15
C PRO A 278 0.49 -23.40 -1.44
N ALA A 279 1.67 -23.73 -0.90
CA ALA A 279 2.58 -22.71 -0.37
C ALA A 279 3.14 -21.86 -1.52
N HIS A 280 3.22 -20.55 -1.30
CA HIS A 280 4.03 -19.65 -2.12
C HIS A 280 5.50 -19.90 -1.78
N THR A 281 6.30 -20.18 -2.79
CA THR A 281 7.72 -20.50 -2.66
C THR A 281 8.58 -19.51 -3.45
N HIS A 282 9.90 -19.60 -3.30
CA HIS A 282 10.82 -18.82 -4.14
C HIS A 282 10.68 -19.13 -5.64
N ILE A 283 10.14 -20.30 -6.02
CA ILE A 283 9.87 -20.66 -7.42
C ILE A 283 8.79 -19.76 -8.03
N ASP A 284 7.77 -19.37 -7.25
CA ASP A 284 6.72 -18.47 -7.70
C ASP A 284 7.27 -17.07 -8.02
N ASP A 285 8.23 -16.59 -7.22
CA ASP A 285 8.93 -15.33 -7.49
C ASP A 285 9.83 -15.44 -8.74
N LEU A 286 10.49 -16.59 -8.96
CA LEU A 286 11.27 -16.83 -10.18
C LEU A 286 10.38 -16.90 -11.44
N GLU A 287 9.20 -17.51 -11.34
CA GLU A 287 8.20 -17.48 -12.41
C GLU A 287 7.74 -16.04 -12.68
N SER A 288 7.65 -15.22 -11.64
CA SER A 288 7.34 -13.79 -11.76
C SER A 288 8.44 -13.01 -12.48
N PHE A 289 9.72 -13.29 -12.23
CA PHE A 289 10.84 -12.75 -13.03
C PHE A 289 10.75 -13.15 -14.50
N PHE A 290 10.36 -14.39 -14.80
CA PHE A 290 10.13 -14.84 -16.17
C PHE A 290 9.02 -14.03 -16.84
N PHE A 291 7.89 -13.81 -16.16
CA PHE A 291 6.80 -13.01 -16.71
C PHE A 291 7.15 -11.53 -16.84
N LEU A 292 7.99 -11.00 -15.96
CA LEU A 292 8.55 -9.66 -16.10
C LEU A 292 9.38 -9.54 -17.38
N LEU A 293 10.30 -10.48 -17.62
CA LEU A 293 11.08 -10.51 -18.86
C LEU A 293 10.17 -10.63 -20.08
N LEU A 294 9.18 -11.53 -20.03
CA LEU A 294 8.25 -11.74 -21.14
C LEU A 294 7.39 -10.51 -21.43
N TYR A 295 6.92 -9.81 -20.39
CA TYR A 295 6.23 -8.53 -20.53
C TYR A 295 7.11 -7.50 -21.25
N ILE A 296 8.39 -7.40 -20.87
CA ILE A 296 9.32 -6.46 -21.49
C ILE A 296 9.55 -6.82 -22.97
N LEU A 297 9.76 -8.09 -23.28
CA LEU A 297 9.92 -8.58 -24.67
C LEU A 297 8.68 -8.33 -25.53
N LEU A 298 7.49 -8.44 -24.94
CA LEU A 298 6.23 -8.17 -25.64
C LEU A 298 5.96 -6.67 -25.82
N SER A 299 6.53 -5.81 -24.97
CA SER A 299 6.09 -4.41 -24.87
C SER A 299 7.15 -3.38 -25.25
N TYR A 300 8.42 -3.77 -25.41
CA TYR A 300 9.53 -2.87 -25.64
C TYR A 300 10.45 -3.38 -26.75
N ARG A 301 11.06 -2.45 -27.48
CA ARG A 301 12.12 -2.72 -28.44
C ARG A 301 13.46 -2.95 -27.73
N PRO A 302 14.46 -3.54 -28.42
CA PRO A 302 15.79 -3.78 -27.85
C PRO A 302 16.53 -2.52 -27.34
N ASP A 303 16.14 -1.34 -27.82
CA ASP A 303 16.68 -0.03 -27.43
C ASP A 303 15.95 0.62 -26.24
N GLY A 304 14.96 -0.07 -25.65
CA GLY A 304 14.16 0.44 -24.54
C GLY A 304 12.91 1.21 -24.95
N THR A 305 12.67 1.43 -26.24
CA THR A 305 11.48 2.18 -26.68
C THR A 305 10.22 1.32 -26.56
N ARG A 306 9.18 1.87 -25.94
CA ARG A 306 7.90 1.17 -25.75
C ARG A 306 7.16 1.03 -27.09
N LEU A 307 6.59 -0.15 -27.33
CA LEU A 307 5.74 -0.41 -28.49
C LEU A 307 4.35 0.26 -28.34
N PRO A 308 3.69 0.62 -29.45
CA PRO A 308 2.30 1.08 -29.44
C PRO A 308 1.37 0.08 -28.76
N SER A 309 0.37 0.56 -28.00
CA SER A 309 -0.53 -0.28 -27.22
C SER A 309 -1.38 -1.24 -28.05
N ASP A 310 -1.63 -0.90 -29.31
CA ASP A 310 -2.38 -1.69 -30.29
C ASP A 310 -1.51 -2.73 -31.03
N ALA A 311 -0.20 -2.74 -30.81
CA ALA A 311 0.66 -3.79 -31.32
C ALA A 311 0.31 -5.15 -30.68
N GLU A 312 0.65 -6.24 -31.38
CA GLU A 312 0.30 -7.60 -30.98
C GLU A 312 0.85 -7.97 -29.59
N GLY A 313 2.12 -7.66 -29.32
CA GLY A 313 2.78 -7.95 -28.06
C GLY A 313 2.12 -7.27 -26.84
N PRO A 314 1.97 -5.94 -26.83
CA PRO A 314 1.25 -5.23 -25.76
C PRO A 314 -0.20 -5.71 -25.60
N SER A 315 -0.88 -6.04 -26.71
CA SER A 315 -2.24 -6.60 -26.67
C SER A 315 -2.31 -7.97 -26.00
N ILE A 316 -1.28 -8.80 -26.10
CA ILE A 316 -1.16 -10.06 -25.35
C ILE A 316 -1.00 -9.76 -23.85
N ALA A 317 -0.06 -8.90 -23.48
CA ALA A 317 0.18 -8.54 -22.07
C ALA A 317 -1.05 -7.92 -21.40
N PHE A 318 -1.75 -7.02 -22.10
CA PHE A 318 -2.97 -6.38 -21.61
C PHE A 318 -4.09 -7.40 -21.27
N ARG A 319 -4.20 -8.48 -22.06
CA ARG A 319 -5.18 -9.55 -21.78
C ARG A 319 -4.86 -10.33 -20.51
N TRP A 320 -3.58 -10.47 -20.15
CA TRP A 320 -3.18 -11.15 -18.91
C TRP A 320 -3.57 -10.34 -17.66
N GLU A 321 -3.57 -9.01 -17.77
CA GLU A 321 -3.93 -8.12 -16.67
C GLU A 321 -5.45 -8.07 -16.41
N ARG A 322 -6.28 -7.92 -17.45
CA ARG A 322 -7.73 -7.69 -17.29
C ARG A 322 -8.60 -8.93 -17.23
N GLY A 323 -8.07 -10.11 -17.54
CA GLY A 323 -8.85 -11.35 -17.50
C GLY A 323 -9.12 -11.81 -16.08
N THR A 324 -10.35 -11.67 -15.56
CA THR A 324 -10.81 -12.49 -14.44
C THR A 324 -11.02 -13.92 -14.97
N PRO A 325 -10.19 -14.89 -14.55
CA PRO A 325 -10.25 -16.22 -15.11
C PRO A 325 -11.55 -16.87 -14.60
N LYS A 326 -12.37 -17.39 -15.51
CA LYS A 326 -13.63 -18.03 -15.14
C LYS A 326 -13.44 -19.51 -14.78
N LYS A 327 -12.30 -20.07 -15.16
CA LYS A 327 -11.88 -21.46 -14.95
C LYS A 327 -10.34 -21.54 -14.96
N PRO A 328 -9.73 -22.59 -14.39
CA PRO A 328 -8.27 -22.71 -14.29
C PRO A 328 -7.52 -22.56 -15.63
N SER A 329 -8.11 -23.05 -16.73
CA SER A 329 -7.56 -22.91 -18.10
C SER A 329 -7.40 -21.47 -18.59
N ASP A 330 -8.07 -20.52 -17.95
CA ASP A 330 -8.13 -19.12 -18.39
C ASP A 330 -7.09 -18.24 -17.69
N THR A 331 -6.33 -18.80 -16.72
CA THR A 331 -5.40 -18.05 -15.86
C THR A 331 -4.30 -17.34 -16.64
N ARG A 332 -3.84 -17.92 -17.74
CA ARG A 332 -3.11 -17.24 -18.83
C ARG A 332 -3.57 -17.85 -20.14
N CYS A 333 -4.57 -17.27 -20.80
CA CYS A 333 -4.96 -17.67 -22.14
C CYS A 333 -3.78 -17.45 -23.10
N TRP A 334 -2.97 -18.49 -23.31
CA TRP A 334 -2.16 -18.63 -24.50
C TRP A 334 -3.14 -18.68 -25.68
N PRO A 335 -2.92 -17.95 -26.79
CA PRO A 335 -3.63 -18.25 -28.02
C PRO A 335 -3.23 -19.67 -28.42
N ALA A 336 -4.03 -20.65 -28.01
CA ALA A 336 -4.02 -21.99 -28.56
C ALA A 336 -4.59 -21.88 -29.98
N THR A 337 -3.78 -21.39 -30.93
CA THR A 337 -3.81 -21.75 -32.36
C THR A 337 -2.77 -20.93 -33.12
N SER A 338 -1.85 -21.65 -33.79
CA SER A 338 -1.06 -21.25 -34.96
C SER A 338 -0.14 -20.02 -34.84
N VAL A 339 1.18 -20.25 -34.84
CA VAL A 339 2.10 -20.06 -35.99
C VAL A 339 3.53 -20.38 -35.51
N LEU A 340 4.12 -21.39 -36.17
CA LEU A 340 5.51 -21.92 -36.19
C LEU A 340 6.14 -22.46 -34.90
#